data_AF-A0A8C2FM63-F1
#
_entry.id   AF-A0A8C2FM63-F1
#
_cell.length_a   1.000
_cell.length_b   1.000
_cell.length_c   1.000
_cell.angle_alpha   90.00
_cell.angle_beta   90.00
_cell.angle_gamma   90.00
#
_symmetry.space_group_name_H-M   'P 1'
#
loop_
_entity.id
_entity.type
_entity.pdbx_description
1 polymer ?
#
loop_
_entity_poly.entity_id
_entity_poly.type
_entity_poly.pdbx_seq_one_letter_code
_entity_poly.pdbx_strand_id
1 'polypeptide(L)'
;MKRVKVLVVGAGVVGLSTAVCVAETLSYCSVTVIAEKFSPDTTGDGAAGILLPKEFPDIPLERQKRWFKESFDHLLAIADSPQASDAGVYLSSGYQIFKDIPSDKKPFWSDFVFGFRYMTDREMKRFPNHKFGQAFTTIKCECLNYLPWLEKRYYVQDVREEVWKESLQQKQHILKFLQHSDQQVMIQNVLLGRLQRPQTRLSSS
;
A
#
# COMPACT_ATOMS: atom_id res chain seq x y z
N MET A 1 15.30 22.71 -16.70
CA MET A 1 14.01 22.14 -17.16
C MET A 1 12.96 22.35 -16.07
N LYS A 2 11.73 22.78 -16.40
CA LYS A 2 10.64 22.88 -15.42
C LYS A 2 10.31 21.46 -14.92
N ARG A 3 10.36 21.21 -13.61
CA ARG A 3 9.94 19.93 -13.03
C ARG A 3 8.42 19.83 -13.00
N VAL A 4 7.88 18.65 -13.28
CA VAL A 4 6.44 18.37 -13.14
C VAL A 4 6.11 18.28 -11.66
N LYS A 5 5.13 19.03 -11.17
CA LYS A 5 4.70 18.93 -9.77
C LYS A 5 3.63 17.85 -9.63
N VAL A 6 3.85 16.91 -8.71
CA VAL A 6 2.92 15.83 -8.40
C VAL A 6 2.45 15.98 -6.95
N LEU A 7 1.14 16.07 -6.76
CA LEU A 7 0.52 16.07 -5.44
C LEU A 7 -0.12 14.71 -5.18
N VAL A 8 0.33 14.02 -4.13
CA VAL A 8 -0.27 12.78 -3.65
C VAL A 8 -1.13 13.08 -2.44
N VAL A 9 -2.40 12.69 -2.48
CA VAL A 9 -3.34 12.87 -1.37
C VAL A 9 -3.51 11.56 -0.62
N GLY A 10 -3.08 11.53 0.64
CA GLY A 10 -3.11 10.39 1.55
C GLY A 10 -1.70 9.90 1.91
N ALA A 11 -1.44 9.70 3.20
CA ALA A 11 -0.16 9.22 3.75
C ALA A 11 -0.25 7.78 4.31
N GLY A 12 -1.27 7.01 3.91
CA GLY A 12 -1.28 5.57 4.15
C GLY A 12 -0.34 4.82 3.20
N VAL A 13 -0.26 3.49 3.36
CA VAL A 13 0.67 2.62 2.61
C VAL A 13 0.61 2.81 1.09
N VAL A 14 -0.59 2.96 0.51
CA VAL A 14 -0.76 3.18 -0.94
C VAL A 14 -0.28 4.57 -1.34
N GLY A 15 -0.55 5.59 -0.51
CA GLY A 15 -0.16 6.97 -0.79
C GLY A 15 1.35 7.16 -0.77
N LEU A 16 2.01 6.75 0.32
CA LEU A 16 3.46 6.88 0.45
C LEU A 16 4.22 6.00 -0.56
N SER A 17 3.79 4.75 -0.79
CA SER A 17 4.43 3.90 -1.81
C SER A 17 4.28 4.49 -3.22
N THR A 18 3.13 5.09 -3.55
CA THR A 18 2.96 5.80 -4.82
C THR A 18 3.89 7.00 -4.92
N ALA A 19 4.00 7.81 -3.85
CA ALA A 19 4.87 8.98 -3.83
C ALA A 19 6.34 8.59 -4.06
N VAL A 20 6.81 7.55 -3.37
CA VAL A 20 8.16 6.99 -3.54
C VAL A 20 8.35 6.47 -4.96
N CYS A 21 7.42 5.67 -5.50
CA CYS A 21 7.52 5.12 -6.85
C CYS A 21 7.63 6.22 -7.91
N VAL A 22 6.80 7.28 -7.82
CA VAL A 22 6.87 8.42 -8.75
C VAL A 22 8.21 9.14 -8.62
N ALA A 23 8.66 9.40 -7.39
CA ALA A 23 9.86 10.18 -7.14
C ALA A 23 11.15 9.44 -7.56
N GLU A 24 11.20 8.11 -7.38
CA GLU A 24 12.32 7.27 -7.79
C GLU A 24 12.33 6.97 -9.29
N THR A 25 11.16 6.80 -9.91
CA THR A 25 11.05 6.43 -11.33
C THR A 25 11.15 7.64 -12.25
N LEU A 26 10.62 8.80 -11.84
CA LEU A 26 10.51 9.99 -12.69
C LEU A 26 11.34 11.14 -12.13
N SER A 27 12.63 11.19 -12.48
CA SER A 27 13.59 12.19 -11.97
C SER A 27 13.23 13.66 -12.29
N TYR A 28 12.33 13.88 -13.25
CA TYR A 28 11.81 15.20 -13.63
C TYR A 28 10.58 15.63 -12.81
N CYS A 29 10.09 14.79 -11.90
CA CYS A 29 8.97 15.10 -11.01
C CYS A 29 9.45 15.68 -9.67
N SER A 30 8.61 16.53 -9.07
CA SER A 30 8.70 16.97 -7.68
C SER A 30 7.43 16.52 -6.97
N VAL A 31 7.56 15.61 -6.00
CA VAL A 31 6.41 15.00 -5.32
C VAL A 31 6.17 15.68 -3.97
N THR A 32 4.93 16.08 -3.74
CA THR A 32 4.43 16.57 -2.45
C THR A 32 3.34 15.63 -1.98
N VAL A 33 3.41 15.19 -0.73
CA VAL A 33 2.35 14.40 -0.09
C VAL A 33 1.57 15.31 0.85
N ILE A 34 0.24 15.26 0.77
CA ILE A 34 -0.65 15.89 1.75
C ILE A 34 -1.61 14.84 2.30
N ALA A 35 -1.92 14.90 3.60
CA ALA A 35 -2.86 13.97 4.22
C ALA A 35 -3.51 14.60 5.45
N GLU A 36 -4.68 14.10 5.83
CA GLU A 36 -5.32 14.44 7.12
C GLU A 36 -4.57 13.79 8.29
N LYS A 37 -4.07 12.57 8.08
CA LYS A 37 -3.38 11.76 9.08
C LYS A 37 -2.14 11.14 8.47
N PHE A 38 -1.08 11.10 9.26
CA PHE A 38 0.17 10.39 9.02
C PHE A 38 0.29 9.24 10.04
N SER A 39 1.32 8.41 9.90
CA SER A 39 1.62 7.40 10.92
C SER A 39 1.86 8.09 12.28
N PRO A 40 1.30 7.60 13.40
CA PRO A 40 0.70 6.28 13.61
C PRO A 40 -0.83 6.23 13.50
N ASP A 41 -1.47 7.20 12.84
CA ASP A 41 -2.94 7.39 12.85
C ASP A 41 -3.62 7.03 11.51
N THR A 42 -2.92 6.31 10.62
CA THR A 42 -3.49 5.82 9.36
C THR A 42 -4.20 4.47 9.55
N THR A 43 -5.05 4.08 8.60
CA THR A 43 -5.60 2.70 8.58
C THR A 43 -4.51 1.64 8.48
N GLY A 44 -3.35 1.97 7.90
CA GLY A 44 -2.21 1.06 7.80
C GLY A 44 -1.66 0.71 9.18
N ASP A 45 -1.61 1.66 10.11
CA ASP A 45 -1.03 1.47 11.45
C ASP A 45 -1.81 0.46 12.30
N GLY A 46 -3.11 0.30 12.03
CA GLY A 46 -3.94 -0.76 12.63
C GLY A 46 -3.95 -2.09 11.88
N ALA A 47 -3.27 -2.20 10.73
CA ALA A 47 -3.28 -3.42 9.92
C ALA A 47 -2.32 -4.48 10.48
N ALA A 48 -2.70 -5.76 10.36
CA ALA A 48 -1.87 -6.88 10.82
C ALA A 48 -0.56 -7.06 10.04
N GLY A 49 -0.47 -6.52 8.82
CA GLY A 49 0.75 -6.50 8.02
C GLY A 49 1.09 -7.80 7.26
N ILE A 50 0.31 -8.88 7.42
CA ILE A 50 0.56 -10.13 6.70
C ILE A 50 0.17 -9.99 5.22
N LEU A 51 1.12 -10.27 4.33
CA LEU A 51 0.89 -10.29 2.89
C LEU A 51 0.21 -11.60 2.50
N LEU A 52 -1.12 -11.60 2.57
CA LEU A 52 -1.99 -12.71 2.20
C LEU A 52 -3.20 -12.17 1.43
N PRO A 53 -3.23 -12.30 0.11
CA PRO A 53 -4.22 -11.58 -0.69
C PRO A 53 -5.52 -12.39 -0.79
N LYS A 54 -6.62 -11.66 -0.91
CA LYS A 54 -7.92 -12.21 -1.29
C LYS A 54 -8.21 -11.82 -2.73
N GLU A 55 -8.90 -12.69 -3.46
CA GLU A 55 -9.35 -12.39 -4.81
C GLU A 55 -10.45 -11.30 -4.80
N PHE A 56 -10.30 -10.33 -5.69
CA PHE A 56 -11.29 -9.29 -5.99
C PHE A 56 -12.08 -9.68 -7.25
N PRO A 57 -13.39 -9.99 -7.15
CA PRO A 57 -14.18 -10.51 -8.27
C PRO A 57 -14.25 -9.58 -9.48
N ASP A 58 -14.10 -8.28 -9.25
CA ASP A 58 -14.22 -7.19 -10.21
C ASP A 58 -12.89 -6.84 -10.91
N ILE A 59 -11.80 -7.51 -10.55
CA ILE A 59 -10.47 -7.26 -11.11
C ILE A 59 -9.97 -8.52 -11.83
N PRO A 60 -9.53 -8.45 -13.09
CA PRO A 60 -8.99 -9.62 -13.78
C PRO A 60 -7.87 -10.31 -12.97
N LEU A 61 -7.94 -11.62 -12.81
CA LEU A 61 -7.02 -12.39 -11.98
C LEU A 61 -5.55 -12.18 -12.37
N GLU A 62 -5.26 -12.07 -13.67
CA GLU A 62 -3.91 -11.80 -14.18
C GLU A 62 -3.35 -10.46 -13.71
N ARG A 63 -4.20 -9.45 -13.50
CA ARG A 63 -3.78 -8.17 -12.91
C ARG A 63 -3.49 -8.33 -11.42
N GLN A 64 -4.33 -9.06 -10.69
CA GLN A 64 -4.13 -9.33 -9.26
C GLN A 64 -2.84 -10.11 -9.01
N LYS A 65 -2.56 -11.13 -9.84
CA LYS A 65 -1.29 -11.90 -9.80
C LYS A 65 -0.09 -10.99 -9.99
N ARG A 66 -0.11 -10.09 -10.99
CA ARG A 66 0.99 -9.15 -11.23
C ARG A 66 1.23 -8.22 -10.04
N TRP A 67 0.18 -7.58 -9.52
CA TRP A 67 0.30 -6.71 -8.35
C TRP A 67 0.84 -7.45 -7.13
N PHE A 68 0.35 -8.66 -6.88
CA PHE A 68 0.84 -9.48 -5.79
C PHE A 68 2.31 -9.82 -5.95
N LYS A 69 2.71 -10.31 -7.13
CA LYS A 69 4.10 -10.67 -7.42
C LYS A 69 5.03 -9.46 -7.26
N GLU A 70 4.71 -8.33 -7.88
CA GLU A 70 5.54 -7.12 -7.81
C GLU A 70 5.65 -6.59 -6.37
N SER A 71 4.56 -6.64 -5.60
CA SER A 71 4.57 -6.25 -4.19
C SER A 71 5.39 -7.21 -3.33
N PHE A 72 5.26 -8.53 -3.58
CA PHE A 72 6.02 -9.55 -2.89
C PHE A 72 7.52 -9.41 -3.17
N ASP A 73 7.91 -9.28 -4.43
CA ASP A 73 9.31 -9.13 -4.83
C ASP A 73 9.94 -7.86 -4.23
N HIS A 74 9.22 -6.74 -4.24
CA HIS A 74 9.66 -5.48 -3.64
C HIS A 74 9.89 -5.61 -2.13
N LEU A 75 8.90 -6.15 -1.41
CA LEU A 75 9.02 -6.32 0.04
C LEU A 75 10.05 -7.38 0.41
N LEU A 76 10.24 -8.41 -0.43
CA LEU A 76 11.27 -9.42 -0.24
C LEU A 76 12.67 -8.80 -0.34
N ALA A 77 12.89 -7.94 -1.33
CA ALA A 77 14.15 -7.22 -1.47
C ALA A 77 14.45 -6.34 -0.26
N ILE A 78 13.43 -5.74 0.37
CA ILE A 78 13.59 -5.01 1.63
C ILE A 78 13.91 -5.95 2.78
N ALA A 79 13.20 -7.07 2.90
CA ALA A 79 13.42 -8.08 3.94
C ALA A 79 14.83 -8.70 3.88
N ASP A 80 15.43 -8.79 2.69
CA ASP A 80 16.80 -9.27 2.46
C ASP A 80 17.87 -8.16 2.59
N SER A 81 17.46 -6.93 2.91
CA SER A 81 18.37 -5.79 3.03
C SER A 81 18.76 -5.48 4.48
N PRO A 82 19.86 -4.75 4.72
CA PRO A 82 20.19 -4.23 6.05
C PRO A 82 19.11 -3.28 6.63
N GLN A 83 18.19 -2.80 5.81
CA GLN A 83 17.11 -1.88 6.23
C GLN A 83 15.84 -2.62 6.70
N ALA A 84 15.82 -3.96 6.65
CA ALA A 84 14.64 -4.78 6.97
C ALA A 84 14.03 -4.44 8.33
N SER A 85 14.87 -4.30 9.36
CA SER A 85 14.44 -3.97 10.73
C SER A 85 13.81 -2.57 10.80
N ASP A 86 14.46 -1.58 10.20
CA ASP A 86 13.98 -0.19 10.19
C ASP A 86 12.67 -0.05 9.40
N ALA A 87 12.53 -0.82 8.32
CA ALA A 87 11.33 -0.86 7.50
C ALA A 87 10.20 -1.71 8.12
N GLY A 88 10.49 -2.53 9.13
CA GLY A 88 9.52 -3.49 9.70
C GLY A 88 9.04 -4.54 8.69
N VAL A 89 9.93 -4.99 7.80
CA VAL A 89 9.60 -5.98 6.76
C VAL A 89 10.42 -7.25 6.98
N TYR A 90 9.75 -8.39 7.13
CA TYR A 90 10.41 -9.65 7.41
C TYR A 90 9.60 -10.87 6.94
N LEU A 91 10.26 -12.01 6.79
CA LEU A 91 9.62 -13.27 6.47
C LEU A 91 8.84 -13.82 7.67
N SER A 92 7.66 -14.39 7.40
CA SER A 92 6.77 -14.96 8.40
C SER A 92 6.21 -16.29 7.90
N SER A 93 6.59 -17.37 8.58
CA SER A 93 6.06 -18.72 8.35
C SER A 93 4.81 -18.96 9.17
N GLY A 94 3.80 -19.59 8.57
CA GLY A 94 2.54 -19.83 9.25
C GLY A 94 1.64 -20.84 8.56
N TYR A 95 0.43 -20.93 9.09
CA TYR A 95 -0.62 -21.81 8.61
C TYR A 95 -1.87 -21.00 8.27
N GLN A 96 -2.50 -21.29 7.14
CA GLN A 96 -3.86 -20.88 6.85
C GLN A 96 -4.77 -22.10 7.02
N ILE A 97 -5.73 -22.02 7.95
CA ILE A 97 -6.49 -23.17 8.43
C ILE A 97 -7.98 -22.94 8.16
N PHE A 98 -8.66 -23.97 7.67
CA PHE A 98 -10.03 -23.89 7.21
C PHE A 98 -10.92 -24.91 7.93
N LYS A 99 -12.10 -24.47 8.38
CA LYS A 99 -13.08 -25.36 9.01
C LYS A 99 -13.51 -26.46 8.05
N ASP A 100 -13.77 -26.09 6.80
CA ASP A 100 -14.12 -26.97 5.70
C ASP A 100 -13.10 -26.89 4.57
N ILE A 101 -13.09 -27.89 3.70
CA ILE A 101 -12.20 -27.92 2.54
C ILE A 101 -12.66 -26.82 1.55
N PRO A 102 -11.81 -25.84 1.22
CA PRO A 102 -12.17 -24.79 0.27
C PRO A 102 -12.36 -25.35 -1.15
N SER A 103 -13.19 -24.68 -1.95
CA SER A 103 -13.42 -25.04 -3.36
C SER A 103 -12.14 -24.93 -4.18
N ASP A 104 -11.39 -23.84 -3.98
CA ASP A 104 -10.03 -23.69 -4.49
C ASP A 104 -9.01 -24.05 -3.40
N LYS A 105 -8.33 -25.18 -3.60
CA LYS A 105 -7.27 -25.64 -2.70
C LYS A 105 -5.92 -25.00 -3.01
N LYS A 106 -5.72 -24.43 -4.21
CA LYS A 106 -4.45 -23.85 -4.65
C LYS A 106 -4.71 -22.39 -5.08
N PRO A 107 -4.69 -21.44 -4.12
CA PRO A 107 -5.01 -20.05 -4.43
C PRO A 107 -3.99 -19.45 -5.41
N PHE A 108 -4.40 -18.42 -6.14
CA PHE A 108 -3.61 -17.81 -7.22
C PHE A 108 -2.21 -17.31 -6.81
N TRP A 109 -2.00 -17.06 -5.52
CA TRP A 109 -0.76 -16.54 -4.95
C TRP A 109 0.21 -17.62 -4.44
N SER A 110 -0.23 -18.89 -4.42
CA SER A 110 0.52 -20.00 -3.84
C SER A 110 1.90 -20.21 -4.47
N ASP A 111 2.05 -19.93 -5.76
CA ASP A 111 3.32 -20.11 -6.48
C ASP A 111 4.34 -18.97 -6.25
N PHE A 112 3.93 -17.87 -5.59
CA PHE A 112 4.83 -16.74 -5.30
C PHE A 112 5.38 -16.76 -3.87
N VAL A 113 4.69 -17.41 -2.93
CA VAL A 113 5.14 -17.53 -1.55
C VAL A 113 6.10 -18.72 -1.37
N PHE A 114 6.89 -18.71 -0.30
CA PHE A 114 7.89 -19.75 -0.09
C PHE A 114 7.28 -21.01 0.53
N GLY A 115 7.60 -22.16 -0.04
CA GLY A 115 7.31 -23.47 0.54
C GLY A 115 5.82 -23.75 0.72
N PHE A 116 4.97 -23.23 -0.18
CA PHE A 116 3.54 -23.54 -0.15
C PHE A 116 3.29 -25.04 -0.24
N ARG A 117 2.56 -25.58 0.73
CA ARG A 117 2.15 -26.98 0.78
C ARG A 117 0.88 -27.12 1.59
N TYR A 118 0.24 -28.28 1.46
CA TYR A 118 -0.80 -28.68 2.40
C TYR A 118 -0.19 -29.12 3.72
N MET A 119 -0.94 -28.89 4.81
CA MET A 119 -0.57 -29.40 6.13
C MET A 119 -0.67 -30.92 6.15
N THR A 120 0.30 -31.56 6.80
CA THR A 120 0.30 -33.00 7.04
C THR A 120 -0.75 -33.37 8.09
N ASP A 121 -1.15 -34.65 8.14
CA ASP A 121 -2.07 -35.15 9.18
C ASP A 121 -1.55 -34.85 10.60
N ARG A 122 -0.23 -34.93 10.80
CA ARG A 122 0.39 -34.61 12.10
C ARG A 122 0.21 -33.13 12.48
N GLU A 123 0.35 -32.22 11.52
CA GLU A 123 0.13 -30.79 11.75
C GLU A 123 -1.37 -30.49 11.95
N MET A 124 -2.24 -31.15 11.19
CA MET A 124 -3.70 -31.00 11.31
C MET A 124 -4.25 -31.48 12.66
N LYS A 125 -3.61 -32.45 13.33
CA LYS A 125 -3.98 -32.88 14.70
C LYS A 125 -3.98 -31.75 15.74
N ARG A 126 -3.25 -30.66 15.50
CA ARG A 126 -3.24 -29.46 16.36
C ARG A 126 -4.55 -28.65 16.27
N PHE A 127 -5.36 -28.90 15.24
CA PHE A 127 -6.56 -28.14 14.90
C PHE A 127 -7.75 -29.09 14.69
N PRO A 128 -8.23 -29.78 15.75
CA PRO A 128 -9.16 -30.92 15.63
C PRO A 128 -10.51 -30.59 14.97
N ASN A 129 -10.93 -29.32 15.00
CA ASN A 129 -12.19 -28.86 14.40
C ASN A 129 -12.04 -28.30 12.97
N HIS A 130 -10.91 -28.57 12.31
CA HIS A 130 -10.59 -28.05 10.97
C HIS A 130 -10.26 -29.19 10.01
N LYS A 131 -10.82 -29.12 8.80
CA LYS A 131 -10.70 -30.18 7.79
C LYS A 131 -9.58 -29.96 6.79
N PHE A 132 -9.01 -28.76 6.72
CA PHE A 132 -7.99 -28.42 5.74
C PHE A 132 -7.05 -27.34 6.25
N GLY A 133 -5.80 -27.39 5.79
CA GLY A 133 -4.79 -26.42 6.16
C GLY A 133 -3.67 -26.34 5.13
N GLN A 134 -3.13 -25.14 4.98
CA GLN A 134 -2.01 -24.82 4.11
C GLN A 134 -0.88 -24.25 4.97
N ALA A 135 0.36 -24.60 4.65
CA ALA A 135 1.57 -24.07 5.29
C ALA A 135 2.41 -23.37 4.23
N PHE A 136 2.95 -22.20 4.57
CA PHE A 136 3.81 -21.40 3.69
C PHE A 136 4.56 -20.34 4.50
N THR A 137 5.55 -19.72 3.87
CA THR A 137 6.24 -18.54 4.37
C THR A 137 5.94 -17.36 3.45
N THR A 138 5.38 -16.30 4.01
CA THR A 138 5.07 -15.04 3.33
C THR A 138 5.81 -13.88 3.99
N ILE A 139 5.49 -12.65 3.63
CA ILE A 139 6.06 -11.44 4.20
C ILE A 139 5.08 -10.84 5.21
N LYS A 140 5.64 -10.35 6.33
CA LYS A 140 4.97 -9.41 7.22
C LYS A 140 5.60 -8.03 7.03
N CYS A 141 4.75 -7.03 6.84
CA CYS A 141 5.10 -5.63 6.68
C CYS A 141 4.35 -4.80 7.73
N GLU A 142 5.06 -4.33 8.74
CA GLU A 142 4.50 -3.56 9.84
C GLU A 142 4.43 -2.08 9.46
N CYS A 143 3.22 -1.58 9.18
CA CYS A 143 3.03 -0.19 8.73
C CYS A 143 3.55 0.85 9.74
N LEU A 144 3.49 0.57 11.05
CA LEU A 144 4.07 1.44 12.09
C LEU A 144 5.56 1.76 11.87
N ASN A 145 6.29 0.86 11.19
CA ASN A 145 7.69 1.06 10.84
C ASN A 145 7.84 1.40 9.35
N TYR A 146 7.07 0.71 8.49
CA TYR A 146 7.18 0.85 7.04
C TYR A 146 6.75 2.23 6.55
N LEU A 147 5.71 2.85 7.13
CA LEU A 147 5.27 4.18 6.72
C LEU A 147 6.31 5.26 7.08
N PRO A 148 6.82 5.38 8.32
CA PRO A 148 7.92 6.29 8.61
C PRO A 148 9.18 6.01 7.80
N TRP A 149 9.46 4.75 7.47
CA TRP A 149 10.58 4.38 6.60
C TRP A 149 10.40 4.91 5.18
N LEU A 150 9.20 4.80 4.60
CA LEU A 150 8.88 5.39 3.29
C LEU A 150 8.96 6.91 3.30
N GLU A 151 8.51 7.57 4.38
CA GLU A 151 8.59 9.03 4.54
C GLU A 151 10.04 9.54 4.53
N LYS A 152 10.96 8.80 5.16
CA LYS A 152 12.40 9.13 5.18
C LYS A 152 13.11 8.86 3.86
N ARG A 153 12.50 8.12 2.94
CA ARG A 153 13.13 7.75 1.68
C ARG A 153 13.25 9.00 0.80
N TYR A 154 14.50 9.44 0.64
CA TYR A 154 15.06 10.75 0.23
C TYR A 154 14.53 11.47 -1.03
N TYR A 155 13.42 11.02 -1.62
CA TYR A 155 12.89 11.56 -2.88
C TYR A 155 11.53 12.26 -2.75
N VAL A 156 10.87 12.21 -1.59
CA VAL A 156 9.78 13.14 -1.29
C VAL A 156 10.38 14.44 -0.75
N GLN A 157 10.95 15.26 -1.65
CA GLN A 157 11.70 16.48 -1.33
C GLN A 157 10.92 17.54 -0.54
N ASP A 158 9.60 17.39 -0.41
CA ASP A 158 8.72 18.28 0.33
C ASP A 158 7.51 17.47 0.84
N VAL A 159 7.72 16.60 1.85
CA VAL A 159 6.61 16.05 2.65
C VAL A 159 6.13 17.20 3.53
N ARG A 160 5.05 17.86 3.13
CA ARG A 160 4.41 18.86 3.98
C ARG A 160 3.36 18.16 4.80
N GLU A 161 3.65 18.00 6.09
CA GLU A 161 2.62 17.70 7.07
C GLU A 161 1.70 18.93 7.16
N GLU A 162 0.65 18.93 6.34
CA GLU A 162 -0.42 19.91 6.46
C GLU A 162 -1.58 19.23 7.17
N VAL A 163 -1.61 19.37 8.50
CA VAL A 163 -2.68 18.83 9.34
C VAL A 163 -3.97 19.61 9.07
N TRP A 164 -4.90 18.97 8.37
CA TRP A 164 -6.24 19.53 8.13
C TRP A 164 -7.14 19.21 9.32
N LYS A 165 -7.60 20.23 10.05
CA LYS A 165 -8.65 20.02 11.04
C LYS A 165 -10.03 19.86 10.38
N GLU A 166 -10.19 20.34 9.15
CA GLU A 166 -11.47 20.41 8.45
C GLU A 166 -11.37 20.16 6.94
N SER A 167 -12.39 19.52 6.36
CA SER A 167 -12.50 19.22 4.91
C SER A 167 -12.39 20.46 3.99
N LEU A 168 -12.81 21.63 4.48
CA LEU A 168 -12.71 22.91 3.75
C LEU A 168 -11.25 23.36 3.57
N GLN A 169 -10.39 23.12 4.56
CA GLN A 169 -8.97 23.50 4.51
C GLN A 169 -8.21 22.63 3.50
N GLN A 170 -8.56 21.33 3.44
CA GLN A 170 -8.05 20.39 2.43
C GLN A 170 -8.41 20.84 1.01
N LYS A 171 -9.68 21.21 0.77
CA LYS A 171 -10.12 21.73 -0.54
C LYS A 171 -9.38 23.02 -0.90
N GLN A 172 -9.18 23.93 0.04
CA GLN A 172 -8.46 25.18 -0.22
C GLN A 172 -6.99 24.96 -0.59
N HIS A 173 -6.29 24.01 0.03
CA HIS A 173 -4.89 23.74 -0.33
C HIS A 173 -4.73 23.00 -1.65
N ILE A 174 -5.63 22.07 -1.96
CA ILE A 174 -5.69 21.47 -3.30
C ILE A 174 -5.94 22.56 -4.34
N LEU A 175 -6.88 23.49 -4.09
CA LEU A 175 -7.14 24.61 -4.99
C LEU A 175 -5.92 25.54 -5.12
N LYS A 176 -5.21 25.84 -4.03
CA LYS A 176 -3.95 26.61 -4.09
C LYS A 176 -2.89 25.89 -4.90
N PHE A 177 -2.70 24.58 -4.73
CA PHE A 177 -1.76 23.80 -5.54
C PHE A 177 -2.12 23.94 -7.03
N LEU A 178 -3.39 23.70 -7.38
CA LEU A 178 -3.93 23.81 -8.73
C LEU A 178 -3.77 25.20 -9.36
N GLN A 179 -3.70 26.27 -8.57
CA GLN A 179 -3.58 27.65 -9.07
C GLN A 179 -2.15 28.08 -9.45
N HIS A 180 -1.09 27.41 -8.99
CA HIS A 180 0.29 27.96 -9.04
C HIS A 180 1.25 27.29 -10.05
N SER A 181 0.79 26.45 -10.98
CA SER A 181 1.70 25.74 -11.89
C SER A 181 1.05 25.29 -13.21
N ASP A 182 1.76 25.48 -14.33
CA ASP A 182 1.30 25.15 -15.69
C ASP A 182 1.20 23.63 -15.99
N GLN A 183 1.85 22.77 -15.18
CA GLN A 183 1.83 21.30 -15.32
C GLN A 183 1.73 20.63 -13.94
N GLN A 184 0.60 19.98 -13.68
CA GLN A 184 0.28 19.39 -12.38
C GLN A 184 -0.45 18.06 -12.54
N VAL A 185 -0.05 17.08 -11.72
CA VAL A 185 -0.76 15.80 -11.59
C VAL A 185 -1.15 15.63 -10.14
N MET A 186 -2.43 15.32 -9.89
CA MET A 186 -2.92 14.94 -8.56
C MET A 186 -3.26 13.46 -8.55
N ILE A 187 -2.69 12.72 -7.60
CA ILE A 187 -2.97 11.30 -7.37
C ILE A 187 -3.72 11.16 -6.06
N GLN A 188 -4.93 10.62 -6.12
CA GLN A 188 -5.80 10.50 -4.95
C GLN A 188 -5.81 9.07 -4.42
N ASN A 189 -5.26 8.89 -3.22
CA ASN A 189 -5.14 7.60 -2.52
C ASN A 189 -5.88 7.64 -1.18
N VAL A 190 -7.17 7.99 -1.21
CA VAL A 190 -8.02 8.07 -0.02
C VAL A 190 -8.98 6.89 0.01
N LEU A 191 -8.84 6.04 1.04
CA LEU A 191 -9.62 4.80 1.20
C LEU A 191 -11.09 5.09 1.59
N LEU A 192 -11.29 6.00 2.55
CA LEU A 192 -12.59 6.39 3.09
C LEU A 192 -12.74 7.91 2.96
N GLY A 193 -13.27 8.38 1.83
CA GLY A 193 -13.42 9.81 1.56
C GLY A 193 -13.02 10.16 0.13
N ARG A 194 -13.93 10.02 -0.82
CA ARG A 194 -13.69 10.58 -2.16
C ARG A 194 -13.90 12.09 -2.10
N LEU A 195 -12.83 12.85 -2.34
CA LEU A 195 -12.96 14.25 -2.76
C LEU A 195 -13.80 14.29 -4.05
N GLN A 196 -14.95 14.97 -3.99
CA GLN A 196 -15.69 15.33 -5.20
C GLN A 196 -14.83 16.31 -6.02
N ARG A 197 -14.74 16.11 -7.34
CA ARG A 197 -14.01 17.03 -8.23
C ARG A 197 -14.49 18.46 -7.98
N PRO A 198 -13.59 19.44 -7.87
CA PRO A 198 -14.01 20.83 -7.87
C PRO A 198 -14.79 21.10 -9.17
N GLN A 199 -16.02 21.59 -9.05
CA GLN A 199 -16.74 22.11 -10.20
C GLN A 199 -15.96 23.31 -10.73
N THR A 200 -15.26 23.13 -11.84
CA THR A 200 -14.76 24.26 -12.63
C THR A 200 -15.99 24.97 -13.21
N ARG A 201 -16.53 25.95 -12.49
CA ARG A 201 -17.34 26.99 -13.13
C ARG A 201 -16.37 27.84 -13.93
N LEU A 202 -16.22 27.49 -15.21
CA LEU A 202 -15.86 28.48 -16.21
C LEU A 202 -17.04 29.45 -16.23
N SER A 203 -16.90 30.60 -15.56
CA SER A 203 -17.76 31.73 -15.82
C SER A 203 -17.47 32.16 -17.27
N SER A 204 -18.41 31.84 -18.15
CA SER A 204 -18.51 32.49 -19.46
C SER A 204 -18.81 33.97 -19.21
N SER A 205 -17.81 34.81 -19.46
CA SER A 205 -17.99 36.22 -19.79
C SER A 205 -18.20 36.35 -21.29
#